data_AF-A0A6P4EJL4-F1
#
_entry.id   AF-A0A6P4EJL4-F1
#
_cell.length_a   1.000
_cell.length_b   1.000
_cell.length_c   1.000
_cell.angle_alpha   90.00
_cell.angle_beta   90.00
_cell.angle_gamma   90.00
#
_symmetry.space_group_name_H-M   'P 1'
#
loop_
_entity.id
_entity.type
_entity.pdbx_description
1 polymer ?
#
loop_
_entity_poly.entity_id
_entity_poly.type
_entity_poly.pdbx_seq_one_letter_code
_entity_poly.pdbx_strand_id
1 'polypeptide(L)'
;MAYFVSNPTEPNYYFIDSVAYTEDHVPVKKLCWCDAPSKLKESTLCSYFELFGPVLEIKMFSNNSSMFQSGYVIYDNVKDAARALRTCNHKVNGIEFLVEASDSWDQPDAYGSSPEELQGPSLILGLNDYCLEHIMAKLELQDKVRFAKTCLRIRAIFKRESARLHTCVDLGQFRNMTVWDIRYYFQLFGAHIQVLYGKFEADHSERLAQFIRDYCRNLKSVQVVCSPGIGLHMHTIFANMNQLEELQLHNSDIADEPLLDLENLINLKKLTLSNNFLTGSTLAELPVSIEVLGLNECRDLEAKYLPEMCRRLPKLRELNIQNVNTSPLRVFKIMVTDNCCPSLEVLRVTAFPYTTYEFLPQLPKLKHLTICNPLTNYPAFTDSLCRILICELVKVQVGAA
;
A
#
# COMPACT_ATOMS: atom_id res chain seq x y z
N MET A 1 16.82 -6.77 -7.96
CA MET A 1 16.44 -5.89 -9.07
C MET A 1 16.35 -4.49 -8.50
N ALA A 2 17.21 -3.58 -8.94
CA ALA A 2 17.23 -2.22 -8.43
C ALA A 2 16.15 -1.43 -9.19
N TYR A 3 14.99 -1.28 -8.57
CA TYR A 3 13.89 -0.48 -9.12
C TYR A 3 14.06 0.93 -8.58
N PHE A 4 14.76 1.77 -9.34
CA PHE A 4 14.85 3.20 -9.09
C PHE A 4 13.81 3.89 -9.96
N VAL A 5 12.71 4.28 -9.34
CA VAL A 5 11.86 5.36 -9.86
C VAL A 5 11.48 6.20 -8.65
N SER A 6 12.35 7.18 -8.34
CA SER A 6 12.00 8.31 -7.48
C SER A 6 11.39 9.38 -8.38
N ASN A 7 10.32 10.02 -7.91
CA ASN A 7 9.70 11.16 -8.57
C ASN A 7 10.77 12.29 -8.74
N PRO A 8 11.02 12.84 -9.94
CA PRO A 8 12.22 13.64 -10.25
C PRO A 8 12.22 15.08 -9.72
N THR A 9 11.34 15.43 -8.77
CA THR A 9 11.17 16.83 -8.34
C THR A 9 12.11 17.26 -7.23
N GLU A 10 12.69 16.35 -6.43
CA GLU A 10 13.65 16.69 -5.38
C GLU A 10 14.82 15.69 -5.31
N PRO A 11 16.08 16.16 -5.24
CA PRO A 11 17.23 15.29 -5.12
C PRO A 11 17.23 14.56 -3.76
N ASN A 12 17.64 13.30 -3.74
CA ASN A 12 17.74 12.47 -2.52
C ASN A 12 18.99 12.77 -1.66
N TYR A 13 19.57 13.96 -1.82
CA TYR A 13 20.77 14.43 -1.12
C TYR A 13 20.77 15.96 -0.99
N TYR A 14 21.60 16.46 -0.07
CA TYR A 14 21.83 17.90 0.12
C TYR A 14 23.34 18.19 0.26
N PHE A 15 23.74 19.47 0.15
CA PHE A 15 25.16 19.87 0.25
C PHE A 15 25.46 20.70 1.50
N ILE A 16 26.59 20.40 2.16
CA ILE A 16 27.24 21.25 3.16
C ILE A 16 28.73 21.31 2.82
N ASP A 17 29.32 22.51 2.76
CA ASP A 17 30.76 22.73 2.57
C ASP A 17 31.40 21.91 1.41
N SER A 18 30.70 21.87 0.27
CA SER A 18 31.10 21.13 -0.95
C SER A 18 31.06 19.60 -0.84
N VAL A 19 30.47 19.05 0.22
CA VAL A 19 30.21 17.63 0.39
C VAL A 19 28.71 17.37 0.23
N ALA A 20 28.36 16.29 -0.46
CA ALA A 20 26.99 15.80 -0.57
C ALA A 20 26.69 14.82 0.56
N TYR A 21 25.49 14.91 1.12
CA TYR A 21 25.00 14.05 2.20
C TYR A 21 23.63 13.50 1.83
N THR A 22 23.36 12.25 2.20
CA THR A 22 22.01 11.67 2.11
C THR A 22 21.09 12.28 3.18
N GLU A 23 19.78 12.00 3.12
CA GLU A 23 18.81 12.42 4.13
C GLU A 23 19.15 12.00 5.57
N ASP A 24 19.93 10.92 5.73
CA ASP A 24 20.39 10.42 7.04
C ASP A 24 21.75 11.02 7.46
N HIS A 25 22.18 12.10 6.82
CA HIS A 25 23.46 12.79 7.08
C HIS A 25 24.71 11.93 6.81
N VAL A 26 24.61 10.93 5.93
CA VAL A 26 25.74 10.09 5.51
C VAL A 26 26.47 10.76 4.34
N PRO A 27 27.80 10.96 4.41
CA PRO A 27 28.57 11.48 3.28
C PRO A 27 28.44 10.58 2.04
N VAL A 28 28.15 11.18 0.90
CA VAL A 28 27.95 10.44 -0.35
C VAL A 28 29.29 10.18 -1.02
N LYS A 29 29.58 8.90 -1.26
CA LYS A 29 30.67 8.42 -2.14
C LYS A 29 30.14 7.60 -3.32
N LYS A 30 29.06 6.85 -3.08
CA LYS A 30 28.44 5.98 -4.07
C LYS A 30 27.27 6.69 -4.74
N LEU A 31 27.36 6.79 -6.05
CA LEU A 31 26.30 7.31 -6.91
C LEU A 31 25.70 6.16 -7.71
N CYS A 32 24.41 6.22 -7.98
CA CYS A 32 23.75 5.33 -8.91
C CYS A 32 23.32 6.13 -10.15
N TRP A 33 23.29 5.45 -11.30
CA TRP A 33 22.70 6.01 -12.50
C TRP A 33 21.65 5.06 -13.07
N CYS A 34 20.66 5.65 -13.73
CA CYS A 34 19.63 4.94 -14.48
C CYS A 34 19.43 5.54 -15.86
N ASP A 35 18.70 4.80 -16.71
CA ASP A 35 18.36 5.20 -18.08
C ASP A 35 19.54 5.46 -19.03
N ALA A 36 20.72 4.93 -18.71
CA ALA A 36 21.82 4.93 -19.66
C ALA A 36 21.52 3.95 -20.81
N PRO A 37 21.77 4.27 -22.08
CA PRO A 37 21.54 3.32 -23.18
C PRO A 37 22.45 2.10 -23.09
N SER A 38 21.92 0.91 -23.39
CA SER A 38 22.66 -0.37 -23.37
C SER A 38 23.88 -0.44 -24.30
N LYS A 39 23.99 0.48 -25.26
CA LYS A 39 25.13 0.59 -26.18
C LYS A 39 26.38 1.20 -25.53
N LEU A 40 26.24 1.91 -24.41
CA LEU A 40 27.38 2.48 -23.69
C LEU A 40 28.18 1.36 -23.03
N LYS A 41 29.50 1.36 -23.25
CA LYS A 41 30.42 0.41 -22.62
C LYS A 41 30.83 0.92 -21.24
N GLU A 42 31.14 -0.02 -20.35
CA GLU A 42 31.65 0.27 -19.00
C GLU A 42 32.89 1.16 -19.04
N SER A 43 33.81 0.90 -19.96
CA SER A 43 35.02 1.71 -20.12
C SER A 43 34.72 3.17 -20.46
N THR A 44 33.69 3.43 -21.27
CA THR A 44 33.27 4.79 -21.63
C THR A 44 32.66 5.51 -20.43
N LEU A 45 31.84 4.82 -19.64
CA LEU A 45 31.27 5.38 -18.41
C LEU A 45 32.34 5.61 -17.35
N CYS A 46 33.31 4.71 -17.22
CA CYS A 46 34.44 4.86 -16.31
C CYS A 46 35.24 6.13 -16.64
N SER A 47 35.67 6.29 -17.89
CA SER A 47 36.39 7.49 -18.32
C SER A 47 35.58 8.78 -18.16
N TYR A 48 34.25 8.71 -18.29
CA TYR A 48 33.38 9.85 -18.02
C TYR A 48 33.35 10.22 -16.53
N PHE A 49 33.13 9.25 -15.65
CA PHE A 49 33.06 9.50 -14.20
C PHE A 49 34.42 9.90 -13.60
N GLU A 50 35.53 9.44 -14.19
CA GLU A 50 36.90 9.85 -13.86
C GLU A 50 37.15 11.36 -14.09
N LEU A 51 36.37 12.04 -14.95
CA LEU A 51 36.47 13.50 -15.14
C LEU A 51 36.17 14.27 -13.85
N PHE A 52 35.36 13.68 -12.95
CA PHE A 52 34.98 14.29 -11.68
C PHE A 52 35.93 13.91 -10.54
N GLY A 53 36.84 12.96 -10.72
CA GLY A 53 37.81 12.52 -9.72
C GLY A 53 38.08 11.02 -9.75
N PRO A 54 39.02 10.51 -8.93
CA PRO A 54 39.37 9.10 -8.90
C PRO A 54 38.18 8.20 -8.52
N VAL A 55 37.93 7.20 -9.36
CA VAL A 55 36.88 6.19 -9.16
C VAL A 55 37.51 4.94 -8.55
N LEU A 56 36.94 4.46 -7.43
CA LEU A 56 37.34 3.21 -6.78
C LEU A 56 36.71 2.00 -7.46
N GLU A 57 35.44 2.11 -7.79
CA GLU A 57 34.66 1.02 -8.36
C GLU A 57 33.59 1.58 -9.29
N ILE A 58 33.39 0.93 -10.42
CA ILE A 58 32.23 1.14 -11.27
C ILE A 58 31.65 -0.23 -11.61
N LYS A 59 30.32 -0.33 -11.61
CA LYS A 59 29.65 -1.57 -11.96
C LYS A 59 28.37 -1.31 -12.71
N MET A 60 28.21 -2.06 -13.80
CA MET A 60 27.02 -2.03 -14.63
C MET A 60 26.09 -3.20 -14.29
N PHE A 61 24.80 -2.91 -14.22
CA PHE A 61 23.75 -3.90 -14.20
C PHE A 61 23.19 -3.99 -15.62
N SER A 62 23.73 -4.91 -16.43
CA SER A 62 23.13 -5.22 -17.72
C SER A 62 21.93 -6.14 -17.51
N ASN A 63 20.80 -5.77 -18.10
CA ASN A 63 19.68 -6.67 -18.27
C ASN A 63 19.55 -6.93 -19.76
N ASN A 64 19.81 -8.17 -20.21
CA ASN A 64 19.90 -8.52 -21.64
C ASN A 64 18.63 -8.22 -22.45
N SER A 65 17.52 -7.92 -21.77
CA SER A 65 16.21 -7.61 -22.35
C SER A 65 15.90 -6.12 -22.44
N SER A 66 16.74 -5.22 -21.89
CA SER A 66 16.43 -3.79 -21.75
C SER A 66 17.22 -2.91 -22.72
N MET A 67 16.55 -1.90 -23.30
CA MET A 67 17.20 -0.84 -24.08
C MET A 67 18.07 0.09 -23.21
N PHE A 68 17.82 0.09 -21.90
CA PHE A 68 18.51 0.90 -20.91
C PHE A 68 19.24 0.02 -19.90
N GLN A 69 20.28 0.57 -19.30
CA GLN A 69 21.11 -0.04 -18.29
C GLN A 69 21.31 0.94 -17.14
N SER A 70 21.54 0.36 -15.98
CA SER A 70 21.76 1.09 -14.73
C SER A 70 23.06 0.60 -14.12
N GLY A 71 23.57 1.33 -13.14
CA GLY A 71 24.76 0.91 -12.43
C GLY A 71 25.09 1.84 -11.28
N TYR A 72 26.27 1.64 -10.72
CA TYR A 72 26.81 2.53 -9.69
C TYR A 72 28.28 2.81 -9.88
N VAL A 73 28.70 3.94 -9.35
CA VAL A 73 30.09 4.38 -9.27
C VAL A 73 30.39 4.77 -7.83
N ILE A 74 31.56 4.37 -7.34
CA ILE A 74 32.07 4.73 -6.01
C ILE A 74 33.31 5.59 -6.21
N TYR A 75 33.28 6.81 -5.69
CA TYR A 75 34.43 7.71 -5.68
C TYR A 75 35.32 7.47 -4.46
N ASP A 76 36.60 7.73 -4.62
CA ASP A 76 37.57 7.71 -3.51
C ASP A 76 37.29 8.84 -2.51
N ASN A 77 36.93 10.03 -3.02
CA ASN A 77 36.67 11.22 -2.23
C ASN A 77 35.21 11.69 -2.32
N VAL A 78 34.62 12.03 -1.17
CA VAL A 78 33.26 12.59 -1.06
C VAL A 78 33.07 13.90 -1.86
N LYS A 79 34.14 14.69 -2.02
CA LYS A 79 34.10 15.93 -2.82
C LYS A 79 33.97 15.66 -4.32
N ASP A 80 34.47 14.52 -4.79
CA ASP A 80 34.42 14.14 -6.20
C ASP A 80 33.04 13.63 -6.58
N ALA A 81 32.44 12.80 -5.70
CA ALA A 81 31.04 12.44 -5.80
C ALA A 81 30.12 13.68 -5.77
N ALA A 82 30.41 14.64 -4.89
CA ALA A 82 29.68 15.90 -4.83
C ALA A 82 29.83 16.74 -6.11
N ARG A 83 31.00 16.74 -6.77
CA ARG A 83 31.20 17.40 -8.07
C ARG A 83 30.37 16.74 -9.17
N ALA A 84 30.30 15.41 -9.19
CA ALA A 84 29.45 14.69 -10.13
C ALA A 84 27.97 15.05 -9.91
N LEU A 85 27.46 14.99 -8.67
CA LEU A 85 26.06 15.31 -8.36
C LEU A 85 25.64 16.76 -8.63
N ARG A 86 26.57 17.72 -8.59
CA ARG A 86 26.29 19.11 -8.99
C ARG A 86 26.01 19.26 -10.48
N THR A 87 26.33 18.26 -11.28
CA THR A 87 26.09 18.27 -12.72
C THR A 87 24.63 17.92 -13.01
N CYS A 88 23.80 18.93 -13.30
CA CYS A 88 22.37 18.70 -13.50
C CYS A 88 22.02 17.92 -14.78
N ASN A 89 22.96 17.72 -15.71
CA ASN A 89 22.72 17.02 -16.96
C ASN A 89 23.93 16.16 -17.34
N HIS A 90 23.88 14.88 -16.99
CA HIS A 90 24.92 13.93 -17.34
C HIS A 90 24.74 13.45 -18.78
N LYS A 91 25.77 13.69 -19.60
CA LYS A 91 25.78 13.39 -21.03
C LYS A 91 27.04 12.65 -21.43
N VAL A 92 26.88 11.49 -22.07
CA VAL A 92 27.97 10.76 -22.74
C VAL A 92 27.57 10.53 -24.20
N ASN A 93 28.42 10.97 -25.13
CA ASN A 93 28.18 10.89 -26.58
C ASN A 93 26.83 11.50 -27.03
N GLY A 94 26.40 12.58 -26.37
CA GLY A 94 25.15 13.27 -26.67
C GLY A 94 23.90 12.63 -26.08
N ILE A 95 24.04 11.56 -25.28
CA ILE A 95 22.92 10.87 -24.66
C ILE A 95 22.86 11.20 -23.17
N GLU A 96 21.69 11.62 -22.73
CA GLU A 96 21.39 11.97 -21.33
C GLU A 96 21.08 10.72 -20.51
N PHE A 97 21.47 10.73 -19.25
CA PHE A 97 21.08 9.74 -18.25
C PHE A 97 21.02 10.39 -16.86
N LEU A 98 20.28 9.77 -15.95
CA LEU A 98 20.08 10.30 -14.60
C LEU A 98 21.14 9.74 -13.65
N VAL A 99 21.67 10.60 -12.77
CA VAL A 99 22.60 10.23 -11.71
C VAL A 99 22.07 10.77 -10.39
N GLU A 100 22.01 9.91 -9.37
CA GLU A 100 21.53 10.21 -8.04
C GLU A 100 22.50 9.68 -6.97
N ALA A 101 22.36 10.15 -5.74
CA ALA A 101 23.05 9.50 -4.63
C ALA A 101 22.48 8.10 -4.42
N SER A 102 23.32 7.10 -4.14
CA SER A 102 22.78 5.82 -3.68
C SER A 102 22.18 5.96 -2.27
N ASP A 103 21.24 5.07 -1.95
CA ASP A 103 20.55 5.04 -0.66
C ASP A 103 21.55 5.06 0.53
N SER A 104 21.15 5.68 1.66
CA SER A 104 22.04 5.86 2.82
C SER A 104 22.71 4.56 3.30
N TRP A 105 22.01 3.43 3.23
CA TRP A 105 22.53 2.12 3.65
C TRP A 105 23.49 1.46 2.64
N ASP A 106 23.57 1.99 1.42
CA ASP A 106 24.46 1.51 0.35
C ASP A 106 25.74 2.35 0.25
N GLN A 107 25.85 3.44 1.01
CA GLN A 107 27.08 4.22 1.10
C GLN A 107 28.19 3.40 1.80
N PRO A 108 29.45 3.50 1.36
CA PRO A 108 30.56 2.71 1.92
C PRO A 108 30.72 2.86 3.44
N ASP A 109 30.48 4.07 3.95
CA ASP A 109 30.68 4.43 5.36
C ASP A 109 29.36 4.44 6.17
N ALA A 110 28.26 3.88 5.62
CA ALA A 110 26.92 3.97 6.17
C ALA A 110 26.83 3.52 7.64
N TYR A 111 27.50 2.42 8.00
CA TYR A 111 27.46 1.83 9.33
C TYR A 111 28.62 2.29 10.24
N GLY A 112 29.39 3.29 9.80
CA GLY A 112 30.62 3.75 10.46
C GLY A 112 31.82 2.82 10.28
N SER A 113 33.00 3.31 10.64
CA SER A 113 34.22 2.51 10.81
C SER A 113 33.98 1.44 11.88
N SER A 114 34.75 0.34 11.85
CA SER A 114 34.66 -0.72 12.87
C SER A 114 34.73 -0.13 14.31
N PRO A 115 34.14 -0.79 15.33
CA PRO A 115 33.95 -0.24 16.68
C PRO A 115 35.21 0.22 17.44
N GLU A 116 36.39 0.12 16.85
CA GLU A 116 37.67 0.39 17.50
C GLU A 116 37.98 1.88 17.71
N GLU A 117 37.22 2.81 17.09
CA GLU A 117 37.58 4.24 17.11
C GLU A 117 36.69 5.15 17.99
N LEU A 118 35.60 4.67 18.58
CA LEU A 118 34.82 5.47 19.56
C LEU A 118 35.34 5.24 20.98
N GLN A 119 36.40 5.96 21.32
CA GLN A 119 37.04 5.95 22.63
C GLN A 119 36.13 6.59 23.70
N GLY A 120 35.61 5.75 24.61
CA GLY A 120 35.02 6.12 25.89
C GLY A 120 33.87 5.19 26.32
N PRO A 121 33.76 4.77 27.60
CA PRO A 121 32.62 3.99 28.05
C PRO A 121 31.35 4.83 27.97
N SER A 122 30.46 4.48 27.04
CA SER A 122 29.16 5.13 26.91
C SER A 122 28.34 4.92 28.18
N LEU A 123 28.13 6.00 28.96
CA LEU A 123 27.45 5.96 30.26
C LEU A 123 26.04 5.34 30.16
N ILE A 124 25.35 5.57 29.04
CA ILE A 124 24.02 4.99 28.79
C ILE A 124 24.07 3.47 28.61
N LEU A 125 25.16 2.91 28.05
CA LEU A 125 25.35 1.47 27.94
C LEU A 125 25.72 0.81 29.28
N GLY A 126 26.06 1.61 30.31
CA GLY A 126 26.25 1.14 31.68
C GLY A 126 24.94 0.85 32.42
N LEU A 127 23.80 1.32 31.92
CA LEU A 127 22.49 1.04 32.51
C LEU A 127 22.10 -0.44 32.35
N ASN A 128 21.31 -0.96 33.28
CA ASN A 128 20.71 -2.30 33.14
C ASN A 128 19.58 -2.29 32.09
N ASP A 129 19.17 -3.48 31.65
CA ASP A 129 18.16 -3.62 30.58
C ASP A 129 16.82 -2.99 30.96
N TYR A 130 16.42 -3.05 32.23
CA TYR A 130 15.14 -2.50 32.70
C TYR A 130 15.09 -0.96 32.58
N CYS A 131 16.18 -0.29 32.93
CA CYS A 131 16.30 1.16 32.74
C CYS A 131 16.28 1.52 31.25
N LEU A 132 16.97 0.73 30.42
CA LEU A 132 16.98 0.94 28.96
C LEU A 132 15.60 0.72 28.34
N GLU A 133 14.85 -0.29 28.76
CA GLU A 133 13.45 -0.51 28.36
C GLU A 133 12.58 0.69 28.73
N HIS A 134 12.73 1.21 29.95
CA HIS A 134 11.95 2.37 30.39
C HIS A 134 12.27 3.62 29.57
N ILE A 135 13.55 3.84 29.22
CA ILE A 135 13.96 4.93 28.31
C ILE A 135 13.33 4.72 26.93
N MET A 136 13.44 3.51 26.37
CA MET A 136 12.86 3.17 25.06
C MET A 136 11.34 3.36 25.01
N ALA A 137 10.63 3.13 26.13
CA ALA A 137 9.20 3.36 26.22
C ALA A 137 8.81 4.85 26.08
N LYS A 138 9.74 5.79 26.34
CA LYS A 138 9.52 7.24 26.24
C LYS A 138 9.85 7.83 24.87
N LEU A 139 10.54 7.08 24.01
CA LEU A 139 10.95 7.53 22.69
C LEU A 139 9.80 7.38 21.68
N GLU A 140 9.82 8.18 20.62
CA GLU A 140 8.98 7.97 19.43
C GLU A 140 9.53 6.83 18.57
N LEU A 141 8.73 6.32 17.62
CA LEU A 141 9.12 5.15 16.83
C LEU A 141 10.43 5.39 16.06
N GLN A 142 10.60 6.56 15.46
CA GLN A 142 11.79 6.92 14.71
C GLN A 142 13.05 6.86 15.58
N ASP A 143 13.00 7.46 16.77
CA ASP A 143 14.12 7.45 17.71
C ASP A 143 14.44 6.04 18.20
N LYS A 144 13.42 5.20 18.46
CA LYS A 144 13.65 3.79 18.81
C LYS A 144 14.37 3.03 17.71
N VAL A 145 13.96 3.24 16.46
CA VAL A 145 14.57 2.64 15.26
C VAL A 145 16.01 3.08 15.11
N ARG A 146 16.29 4.38 15.20
CA ARG A 146 17.63 4.95 15.11
C ARG A 146 18.53 4.43 16.23
N PHE A 147 18.03 4.37 17.46
CA PHE A 147 18.81 3.87 18.58
C PHE A 147 19.14 2.38 18.42
N ALA A 148 18.20 1.56 17.93
CA ALA A 148 18.42 0.16 17.60
C ALA A 148 19.40 -0.05 16.42
N LYS A 149 19.51 0.89 15.48
CA LYS A 149 20.52 0.87 14.42
C LYS A 149 21.93 0.96 15.01
N THR A 150 22.16 1.82 15.99
CA THR A 150 23.50 2.11 16.55
C THR A 150 24.11 1.04 17.47
N CYS A 151 23.30 0.26 18.19
CA CYS A 151 23.81 -0.64 19.24
C CYS A 151 23.10 -2.00 19.25
N LEU A 152 23.88 -3.10 19.23
CA LEU A 152 23.36 -4.47 19.25
C LEU A 152 22.57 -4.80 20.53
N ARG A 153 22.99 -4.29 21.69
CA ARG A 153 22.27 -4.51 22.96
C ARG A 153 20.91 -3.82 22.96
N ILE A 154 20.87 -2.55 22.54
CA ILE A 154 19.62 -1.79 22.43
C ILE A 154 18.69 -2.43 21.39
N ARG A 155 19.23 -2.91 20.27
CA ARG A 155 18.48 -3.65 19.26
C ARG A 155 17.83 -4.91 19.84
N ALA A 156 18.54 -5.65 20.68
CA ALA A 156 18.00 -6.84 21.33
C ALA A 156 16.86 -6.49 22.29
N ILE A 157 17.03 -5.43 23.09
CA ILE A 157 15.98 -4.91 23.98
C ILE A 157 14.76 -4.46 23.18
N PHE A 158 14.96 -3.67 22.13
CA PHE A 158 13.87 -3.20 21.27
C PHE A 158 13.11 -4.35 20.64
N LYS A 159 13.82 -5.37 20.12
CA LYS A 159 13.18 -6.59 19.59
C LYS A 159 12.33 -7.31 20.64
N ARG A 160 12.81 -7.44 21.88
CA ARG A 160 12.08 -8.10 22.97
C ARG A 160 10.78 -7.38 23.31
N GLU A 161 10.86 -6.06 23.50
CA GLU A 161 9.70 -5.22 23.84
C GLU A 161 8.67 -5.19 22.70
N SER A 162 9.14 -5.10 21.46
CA SER A 162 8.28 -4.84 20.30
C SER A 162 7.65 -6.09 19.67
N ALA A 163 8.16 -7.30 19.94
CA ALA A 163 7.67 -8.54 19.32
C ALA A 163 6.18 -8.81 19.55
N ARG A 164 5.57 -8.23 20.60
CA ARG A 164 4.13 -8.31 20.89
C ARG A 164 3.33 -7.11 20.41
N LEU A 165 3.98 -5.97 20.18
CA LEU A 165 3.32 -4.69 19.91
C LEU A 165 3.19 -4.38 18.41
N HIS A 166 4.10 -4.90 17.58
CA HIS A 166 4.12 -4.63 16.14
C HIS A 166 3.40 -5.69 15.29
N THR A 167 2.48 -6.46 15.89
CA THR A 167 1.54 -7.27 15.10
C THR A 167 0.52 -6.39 14.37
N CYS A 168 0.26 -5.19 14.89
CA CYS A 168 -0.64 -4.19 14.32
C CYS A 168 0.13 -2.85 14.20
N VAL A 169 0.19 -2.28 12.99
CA VAL A 169 1.03 -1.11 12.70
C VAL A 169 0.21 -0.04 12.00
N ASP A 170 0.29 1.18 12.53
CA ASP A 170 -0.29 2.38 11.90
C ASP A 170 0.71 2.94 10.88
N LEU A 171 0.30 2.95 9.61
CA LEU A 171 1.10 3.46 8.49
C LEU A 171 1.40 4.96 8.61
N GLY A 172 0.57 5.72 9.33
CA GLY A 172 0.78 7.14 9.56
C GLY A 172 2.06 7.45 10.36
N GLN A 173 2.59 6.48 11.09
CA GLN A 173 3.83 6.64 11.87
C GLN A 173 5.08 6.79 10.98
N PHE A 174 5.00 6.38 9.71
CA PHE A 174 6.13 6.44 8.78
C PHE A 174 6.24 7.76 8.02
N ARG A 175 5.26 8.67 8.13
CA ARG A 175 5.18 9.89 7.34
C ARG A 175 6.44 10.76 7.41
N ASN A 176 7.06 10.85 8.58
CA ASN A 176 8.24 11.71 8.83
C ASN A 176 9.54 10.91 9.00
N MET A 177 9.53 9.62 8.66
CA MET A 177 10.70 8.74 8.77
C MET A 177 11.47 8.71 7.46
N THR A 178 12.80 8.68 7.53
CA THR A 178 13.66 8.49 6.35
C THR A 178 13.42 7.12 5.74
N VAL A 179 13.75 6.94 4.46
CA VAL A 179 13.60 5.63 3.78
C VAL A 179 14.38 4.55 4.52
N TRP A 180 15.55 4.91 5.08
CA TRP A 180 16.37 3.96 5.84
C TRP A 180 15.71 3.55 7.15
N ASP A 181 15.11 4.48 7.87
CA ASP A 181 14.41 4.17 9.12
C ASP A 181 13.20 3.26 8.84
N ILE A 182 12.42 3.54 7.79
CA ILE A 182 11.30 2.69 7.37
C ILE A 182 11.80 1.29 6.98
N ARG A 183 12.81 1.20 6.10
CA ARG A 183 13.41 -0.06 5.66
C ARG A 183 13.86 -0.89 6.86
N TYR A 184 14.58 -0.26 7.79
CA TYR A 184 15.12 -0.94 8.95
C TYR A 184 14.00 -1.44 9.89
N TYR A 185 12.95 -0.64 10.09
CA TYR A 185 11.78 -1.08 10.84
C TYR A 185 11.17 -2.36 10.26
N PHE A 186 10.90 -2.40 8.95
CA PHE A 186 10.34 -3.58 8.30
C PHE A 186 11.31 -4.78 8.29
N GLN A 187 12.62 -4.56 8.20
CA GLN A 187 13.61 -5.63 8.38
C GLN A 187 13.57 -6.27 9.77
N LEU A 188 13.31 -5.46 10.81
CA LEU A 188 13.23 -5.95 12.17
C LEU A 188 11.92 -6.65 12.49
N PHE A 189 10.80 -6.09 12.02
CA PHE A 189 9.47 -6.47 12.50
C PHE A 189 8.50 -6.95 11.43
N GLY A 190 8.80 -6.74 10.14
CA GLY A 190 7.86 -7.03 9.04
C GLY A 190 7.30 -8.44 9.07
N ALA A 191 8.13 -9.43 9.41
CA ALA A 191 7.70 -10.83 9.51
C ALA A 191 6.63 -11.07 10.60
N HIS A 192 6.48 -10.19 11.57
CA HIS A 192 5.49 -10.29 12.66
C HIS A 192 4.22 -9.47 12.41
N ILE A 193 4.23 -8.58 11.42
CA ILE A 193 3.08 -7.71 11.12
C ILE A 193 1.95 -8.55 10.54
N GLN A 194 0.77 -8.44 11.14
CA GLN A 194 -0.47 -9.09 10.71
C GLN A 194 -1.54 -8.09 10.28
N VAL A 195 -1.49 -6.87 10.82
CA VAL A 195 -2.46 -5.81 10.53
C VAL A 195 -1.72 -4.51 10.19
N LEU A 196 -2.05 -3.94 9.04
CA LEU A 196 -1.67 -2.57 8.67
C LEU A 196 -2.93 -1.70 8.68
N TYR A 197 -2.88 -0.54 9.31
CA TYR A 197 -4.01 0.38 9.34
C TYR A 197 -3.57 1.85 9.22
N GLY A 198 -4.54 2.75 9.06
CA GLY A 198 -4.31 4.19 9.07
C GLY A 198 -4.20 4.78 7.67
N LYS A 199 -3.36 5.79 7.51
CA LYS A 199 -3.18 6.49 6.23
C LYS A 199 -1.93 5.99 5.51
N PHE A 200 -2.08 5.62 4.25
CA PHE A 200 -0.98 5.35 3.33
C PHE A 200 -0.53 6.67 2.69
N GLU A 201 0.06 7.55 3.51
CA GLU A 201 0.64 8.84 3.09
C GLU A 201 2.10 8.87 3.55
N ALA A 202 3.03 8.56 2.65
CA ALA A 202 4.46 8.71 2.88
C ALA A 202 5.09 9.39 1.66
N ASP A 203 6.05 10.27 1.89
CA ASP A 203 6.86 10.91 0.84
C ASP A 203 7.57 9.87 -0.04
N HIS A 204 7.70 8.64 0.48
CA HIS A 204 8.33 7.49 -0.16
C HIS A 204 7.35 6.33 -0.38
N SER A 205 6.12 6.62 -0.81
CA SER A 205 5.02 5.63 -0.98
C SER A 205 5.43 4.37 -1.76
N GLU A 206 6.18 4.52 -2.85
CA GLU A 206 6.67 3.41 -3.67
C GLU A 206 7.64 2.51 -2.88
N ARG A 207 8.59 3.09 -2.15
CA ARG A 207 9.53 2.32 -1.31
C ARG A 207 8.79 1.66 -0.14
N LEU A 208 7.83 2.35 0.47
CA LEU A 208 6.98 1.78 1.52
C LEU A 208 6.22 0.56 1.01
N ALA A 209 5.60 0.65 -0.18
CA ALA A 209 4.92 -0.47 -0.82
C ALA A 209 5.85 -1.67 -1.05
N GLN A 210 7.08 -1.42 -1.52
CA GLN A 210 8.09 -2.45 -1.71
C GLN A 210 8.51 -3.11 -0.39
N PHE A 211 8.71 -2.33 0.67
CA PHE A 211 9.05 -2.89 1.98
C PHE A 211 7.91 -3.71 2.58
N ILE A 212 6.66 -3.29 2.41
CA ILE A 212 5.51 -4.09 2.80
C ILE A 212 5.51 -5.42 2.03
N ARG A 213 5.68 -5.39 0.71
CA ARG A 213 5.78 -6.60 -0.14
C ARG A 213 6.87 -7.55 0.33
N ASP A 214 8.06 -7.03 0.60
CA ASP A 214 9.26 -7.85 0.79
C ASP A 214 9.34 -8.45 2.21
N TYR A 215 8.84 -7.72 3.22
CA TYR A 215 9.00 -8.08 4.63
C TYR A 215 7.70 -8.57 5.31
N CYS A 216 6.51 -8.13 4.89
CA CYS A 216 5.24 -8.41 5.58
C CYS A 216 4.54 -9.70 5.11
N ARG A 217 5.20 -10.85 5.27
CA ARG A 217 4.70 -12.14 4.73
C ARG A 217 3.49 -12.74 5.44
N ASN A 218 3.18 -12.25 6.66
CA ASN A 218 2.10 -12.77 7.51
C ASN A 218 0.91 -11.82 7.63
N LEU A 219 0.79 -10.90 6.68
CA LEU A 219 -0.25 -9.88 6.66
C LEU A 219 -1.63 -10.52 6.43
N LYS A 220 -2.58 -10.20 7.31
CA LYS A 220 -3.96 -10.73 7.31
C LYS A 220 -5.02 -9.67 7.09
N SER A 221 -4.78 -8.44 7.56
CA SER A 221 -5.74 -7.34 7.43
C SER A 221 -5.02 -6.05 7.03
N VAL A 222 -5.58 -5.34 6.04
CA VAL A 222 -5.13 -4.01 5.62
C VAL A 222 -6.32 -3.08 5.67
N GLN A 223 -6.21 -2.00 6.45
CA GLN A 223 -7.29 -1.04 6.70
C GLN A 223 -6.81 0.38 6.45
N VAL A 224 -6.92 0.81 5.21
CA VAL A 224 -6.42 2.12 4.78
C VAL A 224 -7.60 3.06 4.55
N VAL A 225 -7.46 4.28 5.07
CA VAL A 225 -8.50 5.31 5.03
C VAL A 225 -7.91 6.61 4.50
N CYS A 226 -8.66 7.34 3.67
CA CYS A 226 -8.27 8.69 3.20
C CYS A 226 -6.86 8.70 2.60
N SER A 227 -6.55 7.76 1.71
CA SER A 227 -5.20 7.58 1.16
C SER A 227 -5.22 7.62 -0.36
N PRO A 228 -5.30 8.84 -0.96
CA PRO A 228 -5.28 9.00 -2.39
C PRO A 228 -3.96 8.45 -2.95
N GLY A 229 -4.03 7.67 -4.03
CA GLY A 229 -2.85 7.12 -4.70
C GLY A 229 -2.40 5.72 -4.24
N ILE A 230 -3.00 5.14 -3.19
CA ILE A 230 -2.71 3.73 -2.84
C ILE A 230 -3.01 2.78 -4.00
N GLY A 231 -4.00 3.10 -4.84
CA GLY A 231 -4.30 2.38 -6.08
C GLY A 231 -3.11 2.20 -7.01
N LEU A 232 -2.18 3.15 -7.05
CA LEU A 232 -0.96 3.07 -7.87
C LEU A 232 0.01 1.99 -7.38
N HIS A 233 -0.08 1.58 -6.11
CA HIS A 233 0.86 0.67 -5.48
C HIS A 233 0.24 -0.70 -5.15
N MET A 234 -1.04 -0.92 -5.45
CA MET A 234 -1.75 -2.18 -5.15
C MET A 234 -1.05 -3.39 -5.77
N HIS A 235 -0.69 -3.32 -7.05
CA HIS A 235 0.09 -4.35 -7.74
C HIS A 235 1.37 -4.74 -7.00
N THR A 236 2.04 -3.78 -6.36
CA THR A 236 3.27 -4.03 -5.60
C THR A 236 2.97 -4.58 -4.22
N ILE A 237 2.04 -3.97 -3.48
CA ILE A 237 1.70 -4.38 -2.11
C ILE A 237 1.13 -5.80 -2.10
N PHE A 238 0.24 -6.11 -3.04
CA PHE A 238 -0.56 -7.34 -3.02
C PHE A 238 -0.01 -8.48 -3.86
N ALA A 239 1.08 -8.28 -4.61
CA ALA A 239 1.68 -9.27 -5.52
C ALA A 239 1.83 -10.69 -4.93
N ASN A 240 2.11 -10.81 -3.63
CA ASN A 240 2.35 -12.10 -2.96
C ASN A 240 1.61 -12.23 -1.61
N MET A 241 0.51 -11.50 -1.42
CA MET A 241 -0.20 -11.42 -0.12
C MET A 241 -1.28 -12.50 0.02
N ASN A 242 -0.91 -13.75 -0.19
CA ASN A 242 -1.85 -14.88 -0.25
C ASN A 242 -2.55 -15.18 1.09
N GLN A 243 -2.09 -14.62 2.22
CA GLN A 243 -2.67 -14.80 3.55
C GLN A 243 -3.66 -13.68 3.92
N LEU A 244 -3.86 -12.69 3.05
CA LEU A 244 -4.73 -11.57 3.33
C LEU A 244 -6.19 -12.03 3.37
N GLU A 245 -6.87 -11.78 4.50
CA GLU A 245 -8.26 -12.15 4.73
C GLU A 245 -9.21 -10.94 4.68
N GLU A 246 -8.70 -9.75 4.99
CA GLU A 246 -9.47 -8.51 5.05
C GLU A 246 -8.73 -7.34 4.38
N LEU A 247 -9.43 -6.64 3.49
CA LEU A 247 -8.97 -5.41 2.86
C LEU A 247 -10.06 -4.35 2.96
N GLN A 248 -9.74 -3.23 3.58
CA GLN A 248 -10.59 -2.05 3.66
C GLN A 248 -9.83 -0.87 3.05
N LEU A 249 -10.40 -0.27 2.01
CA LEU A 249 -9.90 0.92 1.32
C LEU A 249 -11.03 1.94 1.30
N HIS A 250 -11.12 2.77 2.34
CA HIS A 250 -12.18 3.77 2.47
C HIS A 250 -11.69 5.13 1.99
N ASN A 251 -12.41 5.76 1.05
CA ASN A 251 -12.09 7.10 0.56
C ASN A 251 -10.62 7.22 0.07
N SER A 252 -10.20 6.35 -0.84
CA SER A 252 -8.80 6.21 -1.27
C SER A 252 -8.61 6.42 -2.77
N ASP A 253 -9.55 7.10 -3.43
CA ASP A 253 -9.55 7.40 -4.87
C ASP A 253 -9.32 6.18 -5.77
N ILE A 254 -9.87 5.02 -5.37
CA ILE A 254 -9.74 3.78 -6.14
C ILE A 254 -10.72 3.78 -7.31
N ALA A 255 -10.19 3.53 -8.51
CA ALA A 255 -10.94 3.24 -9.73
C ALA A 255 -11.02 1.73 -9.97
N ASP A 256 -11.58 1.32 -11.11
CA ASP A 256 -11.74 -0.09 -11.48
C ASP A 256 -10.41 -0.81 -11.75
N GLU A 257 -9.48 -0.19 -12.47
CA GLU A 257 -8.26 -0.87 -12.94
C GLU A 257 -7.39 -1.44 -11.81
N PRO A 258 -7.12 -0.73 -10.70
CA PRO A 258 -6.35 -1.28 -9.58
C PRO A 258 -6.98 -2.50 -8.90
N LEU A 259 -8.29 -2.75 -9.07
CA LEU A 259 -8.95 -3.91 -8.47
C LEU A 259 -8.53 -5.24 -9.12
N LEU A 260 -8.00 -5.19 -10.35
CA LEU A 260 -7.47 -6.38 -11.03
C LEU A 260 -6.27 -6.98 -10.28
N ASP A 261 -5.53 -6.17 -9.54
CA ASP A 261 -4.41 -6.64 -8.71
C ASP A 261 -4.86 -7.54 -7.54
N LEU A 262 -6.16 -7.55 -7.23
CA LEU A 262 -6.72 -8.35 -6.14
C LEU A 262 -7.06 -9.78 -6.56
N GLU A 263 -7.13 -10.09 -7.87
CA GLU A 263 -7.63 -11.38 -8.42
C GLU A 263 -6.99 -12.61 -7.73
N ASN A 264 -5.68 -12.52 -7.43
CA ASN A 264 -4.89 -13.62 -6.87
C ASN A 264 -5.01 -13.77 -5.34
N LEU A 265 -5.77 -12.92 -4.66
CA LEU A 265 -5.93 -12.96 -3.19
C LEU A 265 -6.97 -14.01 -2.77
N ILE A 266 -6.63 -15.28 -2.97
CA ILE A 266 -7.51 -16.45 -2.80
C ILE A 266 -8.09 -16.67 -1.39
N ASN A 267 -7.55 -15.99 -0.38
CA ASN A 267 -8.02 -16.07 1.01
C ASN A 267 -8.77 -14.80 1.46
N LEU A 268 -8.95 -13.81 0.56
CA LEU A 268 -9.63 -12.57 0.88
C LEU A 268 -11.12 -12.84 1.07
N LYS A 269 -11.61 -12.65 2.29
CA LYS A 269 -13.01 -12.90 2.68
C LYS A 269 -13.80 -11.61 2.79
N LYS A 270 -13.16 -10.52 3.23
CA LYS A 270 -13.83 -9.23 3.44
C LYS A 270 -13.14 -8.15 2.63
N LEU A 271 -13.90 -7.51 1.75
CA LEU A 271 -13.47 -6.38 0.95
C LEU A 271 -14.42 -5.20 1.17
N THR A 272 -13.89 -4.04 1.53
CA THR A 272 -14.66 -2.81 1.69
C THR A 272 -13.99 -1.70 0.90
N LEU A 273 -14.69 -1.18 -0.12
CA LEU A 273 -14.22 -0.14 -1.06
C LEU A 273 -15.09 1.12 -0.95
N SER A 274 -15.60 1.40 0.23
CA SER A 274 -16.53 2.49 0.48
C SER A 274 -16.00 3.86 0.01
N ASN A 275 -16.87 4.68 -0.57
CA ASN A 275 -16.57 6.05 -1.00
C ASN A 275 -15.39 6.15 -1.97
N ASN A 276 -15.36 5.27 -2.99
CA ASN A 276 -14.39 5.31 -4.10
C ASN A 276 -15.10 5.52 -5.45
N PHE A 277 -14.35 5.83 -6.50
CA PHE A 277 -14.82 6.19 -7.85
C PHE A 277 -14.96 4.96 -8.77
N LEU A 278 -15.66 3.93 -8.30
CA LEU A 278 -15.85 2.69 -9.03
C LEU A 278 -17.03 2.81 -9.99
N THR A 279 -16.81 2.46 -11.27
CA THR A 279 -17.90 2.23 -12.24
C THR A 279 -18.52 0.84 -12.06
N GLY A 280 -17.72 -0.12 -11.60
CA GLY A 280 -18.12 -1.50 -11.33
C GLY A 280 -17.77 -2.50 -12.43
N SER A 281 -17.18 -2.04 -13.54
CA SER A 281 -16.87 -2.86 -14.71
C SER A 281 -15.90 -4.03 -14.42
N THR A 282 -15.05 -3.89 -13.41
CA THR A 282 -14.05 -4.91 -13.02
C THR A 282 -14.48 -5.76 -11.82
N LEU A 283 -15.62 -5.48 -11.19
CA LEU A 283 -16.04 -6.17 -9.96
C LEU A 283 -16.29 -7.68 -10.15
N ALA A 284 -16.48 -8.12 -11.40
CA ALA A 284 -16.62 -9.53 -11.74
C ALA A 284 -15.30 -10.33 -11.63
N GLU A 285 -14.16 -9.64 -11.66
CA GLU A 285 -12.81 -10.23 -11.55
C GLU A 285 -12.31 -10.31 -10.09
N LEU A 286 -13.14 -9.90 -9.12
CA LEU A 286 -12.80 -10.00 -7.71
C LEU A 286 -12.66 -11.47 -7.26
N PRO A 287 -11.82 -11.75 -6.25
CA PRO A 287 -11.63 -13.11 -5.73
C PRO A 287 -12.92 -13.81 -5.32
N VAL A 288 -13.12 -15.03 -5.83
CA VAL A 288 -14.28 -15.89 -5.52
C VAL A 288 -14.40 -16.27 -4.03
N SER A 289 -13.37 -15.99 -3.23
CA SER A 289 -13.32 -16.20 -1.78
C SER A 289 -14.11 -15.18 -0.97
N ILE A 290 -14.50 -14.04 -1.57
CA ILE A 290 -15.17 -12.95 -0.87
C ILE A 290 -16.53 -13.40 -0.31
N GLU A 291 -16.71 -13.15 0.99
CA GLU A 291 -17.94 -13.40 1.74
C GLU A 291 -18.65 -12.09 2.12
N VAL A 292 -17.90 -11.00 2.31
CA VAL A 292 -18.41 -9.69 2.70
C VAL A 292 -17.88 -8.63 1.75
N LEU A 293 -18.78 -7.96 1.02
CA LEU A 293 -18.44 -6.89 0.08
C LEU A 293 -19.16 -5.59 0.45
N GLY A 294 -18.38 -4.56 0.75
CA GLY A 294 -18.86 -3.20 1.01
C GLY A 294 -18.50 -2.24 -0.13
N LEU A 295 -19.52 -1.66 -0.76
CA LEU A 295 -19.44 -0.68 -1.85
C LEU A 295 -20.26 0.58 -1.52
N ASN A 296 -20.45 0.88 -0.24
CA ASN A 296 -21.26 2.02 0.17
C ASN A 296 -20.64 3.35 -0.28
N GLU A 297 -21.48 4.32 -0.65
CA GLU A 297 -21.04 5.63 -1.15
C GLU A 297 -20.22 5.59 -2.46
N CYS A 298 -20.18 4.46 -3.17
CA CYS A 298 -19.64 4.40 -4.54
C CYS A 298 -20.68 4.95 -5.54
N ARG A 299 -20.77 6.28 -5.66
CA ARG A 299 -21.86 6.95 -6.38
C ARG A 299 -21.84 6.74 -7.90
N ASP A 300 -20.66 6.49 -8.46
CA ASP A 300 -20.47 6.23 -9.88
C ASP A 300 -20.71 4.76 -10.27
N LEU A 301 -21.00 3.90 -9.28
CA LEU A 301 -21.22 2.48 -9.49
C LEU A 301 -22.48 2.24 -10.30
N GLU A 302 -22.31 1.68 -11.50
CA GLU A 302 -23.42 1.33 -12.37
C GLU A 302 -24.05 0.00 -11.93
N ALA A 303 -25.30 0.05 -11.49
CA ALA A 303 -26.04 -1.13 -11.00
C ALA A 303 -26.13 -2.29 -12.01
N LYS A 304 -25.85 -2.05 -13.30
CA LYS A 304 -25.83 -3.06 -14.37
C LYS A 304 -24.79 -4.16 -14.14
N TYR A 305 -23.70 -3.85 -13.44
CA TYR A 305 -22.61 -4.80 -13.18
C TYR A 305 -22.87 -5.69 -11.96
N LEU A 306 -23.79 -5.32 -11.08
CA LEU A 306 -24.06 -6.06 -9.84
C LEU A 306 -24.50 -7.53 -10.07
N PRO A 307 -25.38 -7.86 -11.04
CA PRO A 307 -25.79 -9.25 -11.26
C PRO A 307 -24.65 -10.18 -11.68
N GLU A 308 -23.78 -9.73 -12.59
CA GLU A 308 -22.62 -10.55 -13.02
C GLU A 308 -21.59 -10.68 -11.90
N MET A 309 -21.29 -9.59 -11.18
CA MET A 309 -20.43 -9.64 -9.99
C MET A 309 -20.92 -10.66 -8.97
N CYS A 310 -22.22 -10.62 -8.62
CA CYS A 310 -22.81 -11.58 -7.69
C CYS A 310 -22.65 -13.03 -8.16
N ARG A 311 -22.83 -13.28 -9.47
CA ARG A 311 -22.70 -14.61 -10.08
C ARG A 311 -21.28 -15.16 -9.95
N ARG A 312 -20.28 -14.28 -10.03
CA ARG A 312 -18.85 -14.62 -9.88
C ARG A 312 -18.41 -14.77 -8.43
N LEU A 313 -19.17 -14.26 -7.47
CA LEU A 313 -18.90 -14.36 -6.04
C LEU A 313 -19.88 -15.34 -5.34
N PRO A 314 -19.76 -16.67 -5.55
CA PRO A 314 -20.73 -17.64 -5.04
C PRO A 314 -20.77 -17.75 -3.50
N LYS A 315 -19.70 -17.28 -2.84
CA LYS A 315 -19.58 -17.26 -1.38
C LYS A 315 -20.06 -15.94 -0.75
N LEU A 316 -20.54 -14.98 -1.55
CA LEU A 316 -20.97 -13.68 -1.03
C LEU A 316 -22.20 -13.85 -0.11
N ARG A 317 -22.03 -13.47 1.16
CA ARG A 317 -23.04 -13.55 2.23
C ARG A 317 -23.53 -12.18 2.66
N GLU A 318 -22.68 -11.15 2.62
CA GLU A 318 -23.06 -9.78 2.93
C GLU A 318 -22.68 -8.84 1.79
N LEU A 319 -23.67 -8.07 1.31
CA LEU A 319 -23.49 -7.02 0.32
C LEU A 319 -24.01 -5.69 0.87
N ASN A 320 -23.15 -4.68 0.93
CA ASN A 320 -23.53 -3.31 1.25
C ASN A 320 -23.33 -2.39 0.04
N ILE A 321 -24.44 -1.90 -0.51
CA ILE A 321 -24.50 -0.95 -1.63
C ILE A 321 -25.32 0.28 -1.25
N GLN A 322 -25.20 0.74 0.00
CA GLN A 322 -25.82 1.98 0.43
C GLN A 322 -25.30 3.17 -0.40
N ASN A 323 -26.22 4.06 -0.76
CA ASN A 323 -25.99 5.22 -1.60
C ASN A 323 -25.45 4.90 -3.01
N VAL A 324 -25.81 3.73 -3.55
CA VAL A 324 -25.61 3.35 -4.95
C VAL A 324 -26.95 3.38 -5.66
N ASN A 325 -27.05 4.02 -6.83
CA ASN A 325 -28.31 4.14 -7.55
C ASN A 325 -28.71 2.83 -8.25
N THR A 326 -29.61 2.06 -7.63
CA THR A 326 -30.12 0.78 -8.16
C THR A 326 -31.32 0.91 -9.09
N SER A 327 -31.83 2.13 -9.30
CA SER A 327 -33.07 2.38 -10.03
C SER A 327 -33.06 2.00 -11.52
N PRO A 328 -31.99 2.27 -12.30
CA PRO A 328 -32.08 2.25 -13.76
C PRO A 328 -32.40 0.89 -14.42
N LEU A 329 -32.32 -0.25 -13.72
CA LEU A 329 -32.29 -1.57 -14.39
C LEU A 329 -33.10 -2.68 -13.71
N ARG A 330 -34.00 -2.37 -12.78
CA ARG A 330 -34.74 -3.38 -12.00
C ARG A 330 -33.81 -4.48 -11.47
N VAL A 331 -32.64 -4.09 -10.99
CA VAL A 331 -31.50 -4.99 -10.72
C VAL A 331 -31.88 -6.17 -9.82
N PHE A 332 -32.73 -5.94 -8.82
CA PHE A 332 -33.19 -6.98 -7.91
C PHE A 332 -34.09 -8.02 -8.58
N LYS A 333 -34.88 -7.65 -9.60
CA LYS A 333 -35.63 -8.60 -10.41
C LYS A 333 -34.69 -9.56 -11.13
N ILE A 334 -33.62 -9.02 -11.74
CA ILE A 334 -32.61 -9.82 -12.44
C ILE A 334 -31.90 -10.74 -11.46
N MET A 335 -31.43 -10.21 -10.33
CA MET A 335 -30.72 -11.00 -9.32
C MET A 335 -31.54 -12.19 -8.81
N VAL A 336 -32.87 -12.03 -8.67
CA VAL A 336 -33.78 -13.12 -8.27
C VAL A 336 -34.06 -14.09 -9.42
N THR A 337 -34.39 -13.57 -10.60
CA THR A 337 -34.79 -14.41 -11.75
C THR A 337 -33.64 -15.27 -12.24
N ASP A 338 -32.43 -14.72 -12.23
CA ASP A 338 -31.20 -15.39 -12.67
C ASP A 338 -30.44 -16.07 -11.51
N ASN A 339 -30.98 -15.98 -10.29
CA ASN A 339 -30.37 -16.51 -9.07
C ASN A 339 -28.88 -16.11 -8.89
N CYS A 340 -28.58 -14.82 -9.13
CA CYS A 340 -27.20 -14.33 -9.15
C CYS A 340 -26.49 -14.39 -7.79
N CYS A 341 -27.20 -14.25 -6.67
CA CYS A 341 -26.59 -14.22 -5.33
C CYS A 341 -27.16 -15.34 -4.43
N PRO A 342 -26.85 -16.62 -4.70
CA PRO A 342 -27.49 -17.77 -4.05
C PRO A 342 -27.15 -17.94 -2.56
N SER A 343 -26.10 -17.26 -2.09
CA SER A 343 -25.59 -17.34 -0.72
C SER A 343 -25.85 -16.07 0.10
N LEU A 344 -26.51 -15.06 -0.47
CA LEU A 344 -26.65 -13.75 0.16
C LEU A 344 -27.60 -13.80 1.36
N GLU A 345 -27.08 -13.47 2.54
CA GLU A 345 -27.79 -13.48 3.82
C GLU A 345 -28.10 -12.06 4.33
N VAL A 346 -27.22 -11.10 4.04
CA VAL A 346 -27.32 -9.71 4.48
C VAL A 346 -27.24 -8.78 3.28
N LEU A 347 -28.25 -7.93 3.11
CA LEU A 347 -28.28 -6.91 2.07
C LEU A 347 -28.55 -5.53 2.69
N ARG A 348 -27.70 -4.57 2.37
CA ARG A 348 -27.85 -3.17 2.79
C ARG A 348 -27.90 -2.28 1.55
N VAL A 349 -28.98 -1.53 1.41
CA VAL A 349 -29.25 -0.70 0.21
C VAL A 349 -29.83 0.66 0.62
N THR A 350 -29.83 1.61 -0.30
CA THR A 350 -30.56 2.87 -0.15
C THR A 350 -31.86 2.83 -0.94
N ALA A 351 -32.92 3.40 -0.38
CA ALA A 351 -34.22 3.51 -1.01
C ALA A 351 -34.21 4.59 -2.11
N PHE A 352 -34.60 4.22 -3.33
CA PHE A 352 -34.81 5.13 -4.46
C PHE A 352 -36.22 4.93 -5.03
N PRO A 353 -36.97 6.00 -5.36
CA PRO A 353 -38.38 5.93 -5.75
C PRO A 353 -38.74 4.98 -6.89
N TYR A 354 -37.79 4.71 -7.81
CA TYR A 354 -38.03 3.94 -9.03
C TYR A 354 -37.39 2.54 -9.01
N THR A 355 -36.86 2.11 -7.86
CA THR A 355 -36.28 0.76 -7.70
C THR A 355 -37.36 -0.26 -7.32
N THR A 356 -37.26 -1.47 -7.89
CA THR A 356 -38.21 -2.58 -7.66
C THR A 356 -37.80 -3.44 -6.45
N TYR A 357 -38.16 -3.02 -5.24
CA TYR A 357 -37.83 -3.72 -3.99
C TYR A 357 -38.70 -4.96 -3.71
N GLU A 358 -39.83 -5.12 -4.40
CA GLU A 358 -40.76 -6.25 -4.26
C GLU A 358 -40.12 -7.62 -4.51
N PHE A 359 -39.00 -7.66 -5.26
CA PHE A 359 -38.27 -8.90 -5.52
C PHE A 359 -37.32 -9.29 -4.38
N LEU A 360 -36.89 -8.37 -3.52
CA LEU A 360 -35.90 -8.65 -2.47
C LEU A 360 -36.30 -9.77 -1.50
N PRO A 361 -37.56 -9.88 -1.05
CA PRO A 361 -38.01 -10.99 -0.20
C PRO A 361 -37.89 -12.38 -0.85
N GLN A 362 -37.75 -12.45 -2.18
CA GLN A 362 -37.65 -13.69 -2.95
C GLN A 362 -36.21 -14.21 -3.04
N LEU A 363 -35.22 -13.47 -2.51
CA LEU A 363 -33.83 -13.94 -2.44
C LEU A 363 -33.74 -15.16 -1.49
N PRO A 364 -33.13 -16.28 -1.93
CA PRO A 364 -33.36 -17.61 -1.34
C PRO A 364 -32.84 -17.77 0.09
N LYS A 365 -31.81 -17.00 0.50
CA LYS A 365 -31.16 -17.10 1.81
C LYS A 365 -31.14 -15.79 2.59
N LEU A 366 -31.88 -14.77 2.15
CA LEU A 366 -31.84 -13.46 2.78
C LEU A 366 -32.42 -13.52 4.19
N LYS A 367 -31.63 -13.09 5.18
CA LYS A 367 -32.00 -13.06 6.61
C LYS A 367 -32.12 -11.64 7.14
N HIS A 368 -31.27 -10.73 6.67
CA HIS A 368 -31.21 -9.36 7.14
C HIS A 368 -31.24 -8.39 5.96
N LEU A 369 -32.27 -7.56 5.91
CA LEU A 369 -32.43 -6.49 4.93
C LEU A 369 -32.41 -5.15 5.64
N THR A 370 -31.48 -4.27 5.28
CA THR A 370 -31.44 -2.88 5.73
C THR A 370 -31.67 -1.97 4.53
N ILE A 371 -32.72 -1.15 4.58
CA ILE A 371 -32.98 -0.14 3.57
C ILE A 371 -32.89 1.24 4.21
N CYS A 372 -31.87 2.02 3.84
CA CYS A 372 -31.72 3.39 4.28
C CYS A 372 -32.55 4.30 3.39
N ASN A 373 -33.50 5.04 3.96
CA ASN A 373 -34.27 6.04 3.22
C ASN A 373 -33.74 7.46 3.54
N PRO A 374 -32.95 8.09 2.66
CA PRO A 374 -32.49 9.47 2.85
C PRO A 374 -33.62 10.49 2.65
N LEU A 375 -34.73 10.07 2.05
CA LEU A 375 -35.93 10.89 1.82
C LEU A 375 -36.86 10.87 3.03
N THR A 376 -36.33 11.13 4.24
CA THR A 376 -37.11 11.19 5.49
C THR A 376 -38.29 12.18 5.44
N ASN A 377 -38.27 13.12 4.48
CA ASN A 377 -39.35 14.08 4.23
C ASN A 377 -40.49 13.57 3.32
N TYR A 378 -40.45 12.30 2.87
CA TYR A 378 -41.49 11.68 2.04
C TYR A 378 -42.11 10.44 2.73
N PRO A 379 -42.95 10.63 3.76
CA PRO A 379 -43.54 9.52 4.53
C PRO A 379 -44.36 8.56 3.66
N ALA A 380 -45.06 9.07 2.63
CA ALA A 380 -45.83 8.25 1.70
C ALA A 380 -44.98 7.22 0.92
N PHE A 381 -43.72 7.55 0.60
CA PHE A 381 -42.81 6.62 -0.05
C PHE A 381 -42.36 5.51 0.91
N THR A 382 -42.01 5.89 2.15
CA THR A 382 -41.65 4.93 3.21
C THR A 382 -42.80 3.95 3.48
N ASP A 383 -44.02 4.46 3.63
CA ASP A 383 -45.21 3.64 3.86
C ASP A 383 -45.48 2.67 2.70
N SER A 384 -45.33 3.14 1.46
CA SER A 384 -45.47 2.30 0.27
C SER A 384 -44.43 1.19 0.24
N LEU A 385 -43.16 1.53 0.48
CA LEU A 385 -42.06 0.58 0.54
C LEU A 385 -42.27 -0.49 1.63
N CYS A 386 -42.65 -0.06 2.84
CA CYS A 386 -42.97 -0.98 3.94
C CYS A 386 -44.13 -1.91 3.58
N ARG A 387 -45.21 -1.38 2.98
CA ARG A 387 -46.34 -2.21 2.53
C ARG A 387 -45.92 -3.25 1.51
N ILE A 388 -45.15 -2.84 0.49
CA ILE A 388 -44.65 -3.75 -0.56
C ILE A 388 -43.84 -4.89 0.07
N LEU A 389 -42.88 -4.56 0.94
CA LEU A 389 -42.01 -5.56 1.55
C LEU A 389 -42.76 -6.48 2.51
N ILE A 390 -43.66 -5.93 3.34
CA ILE A 390 -44.47 -6.74 4.28
C ILE A 390 -45.41 -7.68 3.51
N CYS A 391 -46.08 -7.21 2.46
CA CYS A 391 -46.99 -8.03 1.66
C CYS A 391 -46.26 -9.21 0.99
N GLU A 392 -45.04 -9.00 0.50
CA GLU A 392 -44.23 -10.06 -0.13
C GLU A 392 -43.58 -11.01 0.90
N LEU A 393 -43.34 -10.55 2.13
CA LEU A 393 -42.86 -11.38 3.24
C LEU A 393 -43.98 -12.22 3.88
N VAL A 394 -45.21 -11.71 3.89
CA VAL A 394 -46.39 -12.40 4.42
C VAL A 394 -47.18 -13.00 3.27
N LYS A 395 -46.79 -14.21 2.83
CA LYS A 395 -47.65 -15.02 1.96
C LYS A 395 -48.89 -15.45 2.74
N VAL A 396 -50.01 -14.75 2.57
CA VAL A 396 -51.30 -15.22 3.05
C VAL A 396 -51.67 -16.47 2.24
N GLN A 397 -51.52 -17.65 2.85
CA GLN A 397 -52.17 -18.86 2.36
C GLN A 397 -53.68 -18.68 2.52
N VAL A 398 -54.34 -18.19 1.47
CA VAL A 398 -55.78 -18.34 1.36
C VAL A 398 -56.02 -19.81 1.01
N GLY A 399 -56.38 -20.60 2.02
CA GLY A 399 -56.83 -21.97 1.82
C GLY A 399 -58.01 -21.98 0.86
N ALA A 400 -57.89 -22.74 -0.23
CA ALA A 400 -59.04 -23.06 -1.07
C ALA A 400 -60.04 -23.84 -0.22
N ALA A 401 -61.26 -23.31 -0.09
CA ALA A 401 -62.40 -23.98 0.50
C ALA A 401 -63.00 -25.00 -0.49
#